data_AF-A0A432UFL5-F1
#
_entry.id   AF-A0A432UFL5-F1
#
_cell.length_a   1.000
_cell.length_b   1.000
_cell.length_c   1.000
_cell.angle_alpha   90.00
_cell.angle_beta   90.00
_cell.angle_gamma   90.00
#
_symmetry.space_group_name_H-M   'P 1'
#
loop_
_entity.id
_entity.type
_entity.pdbx_description
1 polymer ?
#
loop_
_entity_poly.entity_id
_entity_poly.type
_entity_poly.pdbx_seq_one_letter_code
_entity_poly.pdbx_strand_id
1 'polypeptide(L)'
;AFFMESTFMGVFLFGWDKVPKGVHLLAAWLSSIGSNLSALWILIANGWMQHPVGAEVANFVAGKRAELADWWAVVFNPVADVKFWHTATAGMILASIFVLSVSAYHLLRKQHVEFFKKSIYIALIFGLIASVGEIIIGDIHAHEVAKTQPTKLAAMEALWDTKQGANVLIAAWADQKAQKNVVEIPLPIPGLLSFLAAHDFNAKLLGAKDLQKKFEAQFGPGNYIPPVNLVFWAFHIMVYLGFFFVILFIWGLAKYRNIENATGFLKVALYSLPLPYIACWLGWATAEVGRQPWIVYPLTDDYGKILLPEIGLKTAQAVSPLTNIEVIITYVIFLLTFTGLAIADFYLLSKFASKGPEKEAELY
;
A
#
# COMPACT_ATOMS: atom_id res chain seq x y z
N ALA A 1 -7.34 -2.94 19.83
CA ALA A 1 -7.50 -3.60 18.52
C ALA A 1 -7.01 -5.05 18.57
N PHE A 2 -5.70 -5.30 18.73
CA PHE A 2 -5.12 -6.65 18.77
C PHE A 2 -5.77 -7.62 19.79
N PHE A 3 -6.10 -7.16 21.00
CA PHE A 3 -6.82 -7.99 21.98
C PHE A 3 -8.21 -8.41 21.51
N MET A 4 -8.94 -7.51 20.84
CA MET A 4 -10.27 -7.81 20.30
C MET A 4 -10.15 -8.86 19.20
N GLU A 5 -9.25 -8.63 18.24
CA GLU A 5 -8.98 -9.58 17.16
C GLU A 5 -8.56 -10.95 17.69
N SER A 6 -7.51 -11.03 18.51
CA SER A 6 -6.97 -12.31 18.99
C SER A 6 -7.96 -13.08 19.88
N THR A 7 -8.74 -12.40 20.72
CA THR A 7 -9.74 -13.04 21.58
C THR A 7 -10.91 -13.58 20.76
N PHE A 8 -11.49 -12.77 19.88
CA PHE A 8 -12.64 -13.19 19.08
C PHE A 8 -12.26 -14.16 17.95
N MET A 9 -11.03 -14.11 17.44
CA MET A 9 -10.50 -15.15 16.56
C MET A 9 -10.46 -16.51 17.27
N GLY A 10 -10.09 -16.56 18.55
CA GLY A 10 -10.15 -17.78 19.36
C GLY A 10 -11.58 -18.34 19.46
N VAL A 11 -12.57 -17.46 19.70
CA VAL A 11 -13.99 -17.85 19.72
C VAL A 11 -14.46 -18.32 18.33
N PHE A 12 -14.03 -17.65 17.26
CA PHE A 12 -14.38 -18.03 15.90
C PHE A 12 -13.83 -19.41 15.51
N LEU A 13 -12.58 -19.71 15.86
CA LEU A 13 -11.92 -20.98 15.54
C LEU A 13 -12.44 -22.16 16.38
N PHE A 14 -12.67 -21.96 17.68
CA PHE A 14 -12.98 -23.06 18.60
C PHE A 14 -14.42 -23.09 19.10
N GLY A 15 -15.25 -22.11 18.70
CA GLY A 15 -16.59 -21.90 19.22
C GLY A 15 -17.73 -22.54 18.42
N TRP A 16 -17.45 -23.19 17.28
CA TRP A 16 -18.48 -23.64 16.32
C TRP A 16 -19.64 -24.43 16.97
N ASP A 17 -19.31 -25.38 17.84
CA ASP A 17 -20.29 -26.20 18.58
C ASP A 17 -20.37 -25.84 20.08
N LYS A 18 -19.81 -24.69 20.48
CA LYS A 18 -19.71 -24.27 21.90
C LYS A 18 -20.45 -22.97 22.21
N VAL A 19 -20.73 -22.14 21.21
CA VAL A 19 -21.48 -20.89 21.37
C VAL A 19 -22.66 -20.82 20.41
N PRO A 20 -23.72 -20.05 20.71
CA PRO A 20 -24.83 -19.85 19.78
C PRO A 20 -24.35 -19.28 18.44
N LYS A 21 -25.01 -19.65 17.34
CA LYS A 21 -24.67 -19.21 15.97
C LYS A 21 -24.49 -17.69 15.83
N GLY A 22 -25.34 -16.90 16.51
CA GLY A 22 -25.23 -15.43 16.50
C GLY A 22 -23.97 -14.91 17.19
N VAL A 23 -23.52 -15.56 18.27
CA VAL A 23 -22.27 -15.23 18.97
C VAL A 23 -21.07 -15.61 18.12
N HIS A 24 -21.13 -16.75 17.44
CA HIS A 24 -20.08 -17.19 16.51
C HIS A 24 -19.92 -16.19 15.35
N LEU A 25 -21.03 -15.76 14.74
CA LEU A 25 -21.00 -14.72 13.71
C LEU A 25 -20.48 -13.37 14.23
N LEU A 26 -20.90 -12.97 15.44
CA LEU A 26 -20.40 -11.76 16.08
C LEU A 26 -18.88 -11.83 16.29
N ALA A 27 -18.35 -12.99 16.68
CA ALA A 27 -16.92 -13.20 16.84
C ALA A 27 -16.16 -13.00 15.52
N ALA A 28 -16.70 -13.49 14.39
CA ALA A 28 -16.12 -13.25 13.07
C ALA A 28 -16.07 -11.74 12.74
N TRP A 29 -17.16 -11.01 12.98
CA TRP A 29 -17.21 -9.56 12.76
C TRP A 29 -16.25 -8.79 13.67
N LEU A 30 -16.22 -9.10 14.96
CA LEU A 30 -15.32 -8.42 15.91
C LEU A 30 -13.86 -8.74 15.64
N SER A 31 -13.55 -9.93 15.12
CA SER A 31 -12.22 -10.25 14.63
C SER A 31 -11.84 -9.35 13.45
N SER A 32 -12.71 -9.25 12.44
CA SER A 32 -12.47 -8.42 11.26
C SER A 32 -12.37 -6.92 11.57
N ILE A 33 -13.27 -6.40 12.41
CA ILE A 33 -13.21 -5.02 12.90
C ILE A 33 -11.93 -4.80 13.70
N GLY A 34 -11.52 -5.80 14.51
CA GLY A 34 -10.27 -5.77 15.27
C GLY A 34 -9.04 -5.60 14.39
N SER A 35 -8.93 -6.41 13.32
CA SER A 35 -7.84 -6.31 12.34
C SER A 35 -7.81 -4.94 11.66
N ASN A 36 -8.98 -4.39 11.27
CA ASN A 36 -9.06 -3.06 10.67
C ASN A 36 -8.71 -1.95 11.66
N LEU A 37 -9.12 -2.04 12.93
CA LEU A 37 -8.69 -1.09 13.95
C LEU A 37 -7.18 -1.17 14.21
N SER A 38 -6.57 -2.35 14.11
CA SER A 38 -5.11 -2.51 14.22
C SER A 38 -4.42 -1.78 13.07
N ALA A 39 -4.92 -1.95 11.84
CA ALA A 39 -4.44 -1.22 10.67
C ALA A 39 -4.63 0.30 10.81
N LEU A 40 -5.77 0.77 11.31
CA LEU A 40 -6.05 2.19 11.52
C LEU A 40 -4.99 2.84 12.43
N TRP A 41 -4.76 2.27 13.61
CA TRP A 41 -3.83 2.89 14.57
C TRP A 41 -2.38 2.88 14.10
N ILE A 42 -1.94 1.81 13.43
CA ILE A 42 -0.57 1.76 12.90
C ILE A 42 -0.39 2.71 11.70
N LEU A 43 -1.45 2.92 10.91
CA LEU A 43 -1.43 3.85 9.78
C LEU A 43 -1.60 5.31 10.20
N ILE A 44 -2.22 5.59 11.35
CA ILE A 44 -2.14 6.92 12.00
C ILE A 44 -0.68 7.23 12.37
N ALA A 45 0.03 6.29 13.00
CA ALA A 45 1.44 6.48 13.32
C ALA A 45 2.31 6.70 12.06
N ASN A 46 2.13 5.88 11.03
CA ASN A 46 2.86 6.05 9.78
C ASN A 46 2.45 7.33 9.01
N GLY A 47 1.16 7.68 9.00
CA GLY A 47 0.64 8.92 8.41
C GLY A 47 1.24 10.15 9.08
N TRP A 48 1.40 10.12 10.39
CA TRP A 48 2.12 11.18 11.12
C TRP A 48 3.59 11.28 10.70
N MET A 49 4.30 10.17 10.50
CA MET A 49 5.68 10.21 9.97
C MET A 49 5.77 10.84 8.57
N GLN A 50 4.67 10.83 7.82
CA GLN A 50 4.56 11.36 6.46
C GLN A 50 4.11 12.82 6.45
N HIS A 51 3.31 13.24 7.44
CA HIS A 51 2.81 14.60 7.60
C HIS A 51 2.54 14.87 9.10
N PRO A 52 3.53 15.38 9.86
CA PRO A 52 3.50 15.35 11.32
C PRO A 52 2.71 16.53 11.93
N VAL A 53 1.40 16.56 11.67
CA VAL A 53 0.46 17.51 12.30
C VAL A 53 0.27 17.23 13.78
N GLY A 54 -0.23 18.23 14.53
CA GLY A 54 -0.54 18.09 15.95
C GLY A 54 0.68 17.97 16.86
N ALA A 55 1.87 18.32 16.36
CA ALA A 55 3.12 18.30 17.12
C ALA A 55 3.72 19.71 17.24
N GLU A 56 4.36 19.98 18.38
CA GLU A 56 5.23 21.12 18.60
C GLU A 56 6.66 20.64 18.87
N VAL A 57 7.67 21.47 18.60
CA VAL A 57 9.07 21.10 18.86
C VAL A 57 9.57 21.85 20.08
N ALA A 58 9.76 21.10 21.17
CA ALA A 58 10.33 21.60 22.41
C ALA A 58 11.87 21.51 22.38
N ASN A 59 12.53 22.53 22.93
CA ASN A 59 13.98 22.60 23.06
C ASN A 59 14.39 22.21 24.48
N PHE A 60 15.19 21.14 24.60
CA PHE A 60 15.76 20.67 25.87
C PHE A 60 17.29 20.76 25.84
N VAL A 61 17.92 20.66 27.02
CA VAL A 61 19.38 20.57 27.17
C VAL A 61 19.96 19.39 26.37
N ALA A 62 19.21 18.29 26.28
CA ALA A 62 19.59 17.09 25.54
C ALA A 62 19.29 17.15 24.03
N GLY A 63 18.70 18.24 23.52
CA GLY A 63 18.33 18.41 22.12
C GLY A 63 16.86 18.77 21.90
N LYS A 64 16.41 18.71 20.64
CA LYS A 64 15.03 18.99 20.25
C LYS A 64 14.19 17.72 20.31
N ARG A 65 12.93 17.83 20.74
CA ARG A 65 11.96 16.73 20.77
C ARG A 65 10.61 17.21 20.26
N ALA A 66 9.95 16.40 19.43
CA ALA A 66 8.55 16.59 19.08
C ALA A 66 7.66 16.20 20.28
N GLU A 67 6.78 17.11 20.69
CA GLU A 67 5.77 16.89 21.73
C GLU A 67 4.37 16.95 21.13
N LEU A 68 3.46 16.16 21.69
CA LEU A 68 2.08 16.12 21.24
C LEU A 68 1.36 17.39 21.69
N ALA A 69 1.00 18.25 20.75
CA ALA A 69 0.26 19.49 20.99
C ALA A 69 -1.24 19.32 20.78
N ASP A 70 -1.64 18.55 19.76
CA ASP A 70 -3.05 18.28 19.45
C ASP A 70 -3.23 16.82 19.04
N TRP A 71 -3.86 16.06 19.93
CA TRP A 71 -4.19 14.65 19.69
C TRP A 71 -5.15 14.44 18.52
N TRP A 72 -6.16 15.31 18.38
CA TRP A 72 -7.17 15.14 17.35
C TRP A 72 -6.63 15.48 15.96
N ALA A 73 -5.70 16.42 15.86
CA ALA A 73 -4.97 16.67 14.64
C ALA A 73 -4.16 15.43 14.18
N VAL A 74 -3.55 14.69 15.12
CA VAL A 74 -2.84 13.43 14.80
C VAL A 74 -3.81 12.33 14.36
N VAL A 75 -4.92 12.14 15.07
CA VAL A 75 -5.91 11.10 14.78
C VAL A 75 -6.60 11.34 13.43
N PHE A 76 -7.01 12.58 13.14
CA PHE A 76 -7.68 12.97 11.91
C PHE A 76 -6.72 13.55 10.86
N ASN A 77 -5.47 13.06 10.86
CA ASN A 77 -4.49 13.43 9.87
C ASN A 77 -4.97 13.00 8.46
N PRO A 78 -5.06 13.94 7.49
CA PRO A 78 -5.58 13.63 6.15
C PRO A 78 -4.77 12.54 5.44
N VAL A 79 -3.45 12.51 5.64
CA VAL A 79 -2.57 11.48 5.09
C VAL A 79 -2.80 10.13 5.75
N ALA A 80 -3.13 10.10 7.04
CA ALA A 80 -3.44 8.85 7.75
C ALA A 80 -4.76 8.23 7.29
N ASP A 81 -5.79 9.05 7.07
CA ASP A 81 -7.12 8.61 6.63
C ASP A 81 -7.05 7.92 5.26
N VAL A 82 -6.48 8.61 4.26
CA VAL A 82 -6.33 8.02 2.92
C VAL A 82 -5.42 6.80 2.92
N LYS A 83 -4.36 6.78 3.75
CA LYS A 83 -3.50 5.59 3.93
C LYS A 83 -4.24 4.42 4.52
N PHE A 84 -5.09 4.65 5.51
CA PHE A 84 -5.90 3.60 6.13
C PHE A 84 -6.77 2.93 5.09
N TRP A 85 -7.58 3.73 4.37
CA TRP A 85 -8.48 3.18 3.37
C TRP A 85 -7.73 2.46 2.27
N HIS A 86 -6.69 3.06 1.68
CA HIS A 86 -5.90 2.47 0.61
C HIS A 86 -5.25 1.13 1.03
N THR A 87 -4.68 1.08 2.24
CA THR A 87 -4.06 -0.15 2.73
C THR A 87 -5.09 -1.24 3.06
N ALA A 88 -6.23 -0.84 3.63
CA ALA A 88 -7.30 -1.78 3.96
C ALA A 88 -7.93 -2.39 2.70
N THR A 89 -8.24 -1.57 1.68
CA THR A 89 -8.80 -2.05 0.42
C THR A 89 -7.80 -2.87 -0.39
N ALA A 90 -6.51 -2.54 -0.38
CA ALA A 90 -5.46 -3.39 -0.94
C ALA A 90 -5.43 -4.79 -0.29
N GLY A 91 -5.58 -4.86 1.04
CA GLY A 91 -5.71 -6.12 1.77
C GLY A 91 -6.96 -6.92 1.38
N MET A 92 -8.08 -6.25 1.11
CA MET A 92 -9.32 -6.87 0.63
C MET A 92 -9.16 -7.45 -0.79
N ILE A 93 -8.44 -6.74 -1.69
CA ILE A 93 -8.11 -7.25 -3.02
C ILE A 93 -7.22 -8.49 -2.91
N LEU A 94 -6.19 -8.46 -2.06
CA LEU A 94 -5.31 -9.60 -1.82
C LEU A 94 -6.09 -10.82 -1.34
N ALA A 95 -6.97 -10.66 -0.34
CA ALA A 95 -7.82 -11.73 0.16
C ALA A 95 -8.76 -12.29 -0.93
N SER A 96 -9.33 -11.40 -1.76
CA SER A 96 -10.22 -11.78 -2.87
C SER A 96 -9.46 -12.58 -3.93
N ILE A 97 -8.28 -12.12 -4.34
CA ILE A 97 -7.43 -12.85 -5.29
C ILE A 97 -7.00 -14.20 -4.70
N PHE A 98 -6.65 -14.26 -3.42
CA PHE A 98 -6.30 -15.52 -2.77
C PHE A 98 -7.42 -16.55 -2.87
N VAL A 99 -8.66 -16.20 -2.47
CA VAL A 99 -9.82 -17.08 -2.57
C VAL A 99 -10.12 -17.44 -4.03
N LEU A 100 -10.02 -16.46 -4.95
CA LEU A 100 -10.23 -16.66 -6.38
C LEU A 100 -9.22 -17.66 -6.97
N SER A 101 -7.93 -17.52 -6.67
CA SER A 101 -6.86 -18.37 -7.17
C SER A 101 -6.96 -19.80 -6.65
N VAL A 102 -7.23 -19.99 -5.35
CA VAL A 102 -7.46 -21.31 -4.76
C VAL A 102 -8.69 -21.98 -5.38
N SER A 103 -9.77 -21.22 -5.55
CA SER A 103 -10.97 -21.75 -6.19
C SER A 103 -10.74 -22.12 -7.66
N ALA A 104 -9.96 -21.30 -8.38
CA ALA A 104 -9.60 -21.58 -9.77
C ALA A 104 -8.74 -22.84 -9.91
N TYR A 105 -7.82 -23.09 -8.97
CA TYR A 105 -7.02 -24.32 -8.91
C TYR A 105 -7.91 -25.58 -8.90
N HIS A 106 -8.94 -25.59 -8.04
CA HIS A 106 -9.84 -26.74 -7.93
C HIS A 106 -10.80 -26.87 -9.12
N LEU A 107 -11.34 -25.76 -9.64
CA LEU A 107 -12.22 -25.82 -10.81
C LEU A 107 -11.47 -26.27 -12.08
N LEU A 108 -10.19 -25.90 -12.26
CA LEU A 108 -9.36 -26.42 -13.34
C LEU A 108 -9.18 -27.94 -13.27
N ARG A 109 -9.24 -28.52 -12.06
CA ARG A 109 -9.16 -29.96 -11.79
C ARG A 109 -10.52 -30.64 -11.64
N LYS A 110 -11.61 -29.91 -11.85
CA LYS A 110 -13.00 -30.40 -11.71
C LYS A 110 -13.31 -30.97 -10.31
N GLN A 111 -12.73 -30.38 -9.26
CA GLN A 111 -12.92 -30.77 -7.86
C GLN A 111 -13.88 -29.83 -7.13
N HIS A 112 -14.76 -30.38 -6.29
CA HIS A 112 -15.69 -29.66 -5.40
C HIS A 112 -16.37 -28.45 -6.09
N VAL A 113 -16.91 -28.68 -7.30
CA VAL A 113 -17.30 -27.63 -8.24
C VAL A 113 -18.30 -26.65 -7.62
N GLU A 114 -19.33 -27.15 -6.95
CA GLU A 114 -20.37 -26.31 -6.34
C GLU A 114 -19.83 -25.40 -5.23
N PHE A 115 -18.91 -25.91 -4.40
CA PHE A 115 -18.27 -25.12 -3.35
C PHE A 115 -17.45 -23.98 -3.96
N PHE A 116 -16.55 -24.30 -4.88
CA PHE A 116 -15.64 -23.30 -5.44
C PHE A 116 -16.31 -22.32 -6.40
N LYS A 117 -17.43 -22.68 -7.05
CA LYS A 117 -18.26 -21.72 -7.79
C LYS A 117 -18.87 -20.64 -6.89
N LYS A 118 -19.32 -21.01 -5.68
CA LYS A 118 -19.83 -20.05 -4.69
C LYS A 118 -18.70 -19.17 -4.14
N SER A 119 -17.55 -19.77 -3.81
CA SER A 119 -16.37 -19.05 -3.34
C SER A 119 -15.85 -18.03 -4.36
N ILE A 120 -15.78 -18.40 -5.65
CA ILE A 120 -15.42 -17.46 -6.73
C ILE A 120 -16.40 -16.29 -6.77
N TYR A 121 -17.71 -16.52 -6.68
CA TYR A 121 -18.69 -15.44 -6.75
C TYR A 121 -18.44 -14.37 -5.68
N ILE A 122 -18.26 -14.80 -4.43
CA ILE A 122 -18.00 -13.89 -3.30
C ILE A 122 -16.70 -13.13 -3.53
N ALA A 123 -15.63 -13.83 -3.94
CA ALA A 123 -14.33 -13.22 -4.23
C ALA A 123 -14.40 -12.21 -5.38
N LEU A 124 -15.16 -12.49 -6.44
CA LEU A 124 -15.31 -11.60 -7.59
C LEU A 124 -16.08 -10.32 -7.22
N ILE A 125 -17.19 -10.43 -6.50
CA ILE A 125 -18.00 -9.27 -6.11
C ILE A 125 -17.24 -8.41 -5.10
N PHE A 126 -16.73 -9.03 -4.03
CA PHE A 126 -16.00 -8.31 -2.99
C PHE A 126 -14.72 -7.69 -3.55
N GLY A 127 -13.97 -8.45 -4.37
CA GLY A 127 -12.77 -7.97 -5.03
C GLY A 127 -13.02 -6.83 -6.01
N LEU A 128 -14.12 -6.86 -6.77
CA LEU A 128 -14.48 -5.77 -7.68
C LEU A 128 -14.79 -4.47 -6.93
N ILE A 129 -15.59 -4.57 -5.86
CA ILE A 129 -15.92 -3.40 -5.03
C ILE A 129 -14.64 -2.82 -4.42
N ALA A 130 -13.79 -3.69 -3.86
CA ALA A 130 -12.52 -3.28 -3.28
C ALA A 130 -11.57 -2.64 -4.31
N SER A 131 -11.43 -3.20 -5.51
CA SER A 131 -10.51 -2.69 -6.53
C SER A 131 -10.99 -1.42 -7.23
N VAL A 132 -12.29 -1.24 -7.42
CA VAL A 132 -12.84 0.04 -7.89
C VAL A 132 -12.65 1.11 -6.82
N GLY A 133 -12.93 0.77 -5.56
CA GLY A 133 -12.66 1.66 -4.42
C GLY A 133 -11.19 2.05 -4.33
N GLU A 134 -10.29 1.08 -4.48
CA GLU A 134 -8.83 1.27 -4.43
C GLU A 134 -8.33 2.30 -5.46
N ILE A 135 -8.86 2.28 -6.68
CA ILE A 135 -8.47 3.25 -7.72
C ILE A 135 -8.88 4.67 -7.32
N ILE A 136 -10.11 4.83 -6.83
CA ILE A 136 -10.62 6.14 -6.38
C ILE A 136 -9.82 6.64 -5.19
N ILE A 137 -9.60 5.78 -4.19
CA ILE A 137 -8.82 6.11 -2.99
C ILE A 137 -7.36 6.41 -3.38
N GLY A 138 -6.80 5.69 -4.35
CA GLY A 138 -5.45 5.91 -4.87
C GLY A 138 -5.27 7.27 -5.53
N ASP A 139 -6.26 7.73 -6.30
CA ASP A 139 -6.29 9.08 -6.87
C ASP A 139 -6.33 10.15 -5.78
N ILE A 140 -7.23 10.02 -4.80
CA ILE A 140 -7.31 10.91 -3.64
C ILE A 140 -5.97 10.93 -2.87
N HIS A 141 -5.33 9.77 -2.69
CA HIS A 141 -4.05 9.66 -2.00
C HIS A 141 -2.90 10.28 -2.80
N ALA A 142 -2.87 10.13 -4.13
CA ALA A 142 -1.88 10.77 -4.98
C ALA A 142 -2.01 12.29 -4.97
N HIS A 143 -3.25 12.80 -4.96
CA HIS A 143 -3.54 14.22 -4.78
C HIS A 143 -3.06 14.73 -3.41
N GLU A 144 -3.25 13.96 -2.35
CA GLU A 144 -2.76 14.31 -1.01
C GLU A 144 -1.21 14.31 -0.94
N VAL A 145 -0.55 13.38 -1.62
CA VAL A 145 0.91 13.36 -1.78
C VAL A 145 1.39 14.59 -2.56
N ALA A 146 0.65 15.03 -3.59
CA ALA A 146 1.00 16.22 -4.36
C ALA A 146 1.04 17.48 -3.49
N LYS A 147 0.10 17.60 -2.55
CA LYS A 147 0.02 18.70 -1.58
C LYS A 147 1.14 18.64 -0.55
N THR A 148 1.25 17.49 0.12
CA THR A 148 2.06 17.37 1.34
C THR A 148 3.51 16.98 1.07
N GLN A 149 3.81 16.24 -0.01
CA GLN A 149 5.12 15.68 -0.30
C GLN A 149 5.51 15.79 -1.79
N PRO A 150 5.77 17.02 -2.27
CA PRO A 150 6.08 17.24 -3.68
C PRO A 150 7.36 16.54 -4.15
N THR A 151 8.33 16.28 -3.26
CA THR A 151 9.53 15.49 -3.58
C THR A 151 9.19 14.04 -3.94
N LYS A 152 8.17 13.47 -3.29
CA LYS A 152 7.69 12.12 -3.59
C LYS A 152 6.96 12.10 -4.92
N LEU A 153 6.05 13.05 -5.17
CA LEU A 153 5.36 13.18 -6.46
C LEU A 153 6.35 13.32 -7.62
N ALA A 154 7.35 14.20 -7.48
CA ALA A 154 8.36 14.40 -8.52
C ALA A 154 9.14 13.11 -8.83
N ALA A 155 9.40 12.26 -7.83
CA ALA A 155 10.02 10.96 -8.01
C ALA A 155 9.05 9.91 -8.60
N MET A 156 7.78 9.91 -8.19
CA MET A 156 6.74 9.03 -8.73
C MET A 156 6.56 9.20 -10.24
N GLU A 157 6.69 10.43 -10.74
CA GLU A 157 6.45 10.78 -12.15
C GLU A 157 7.73 11.12 -12.93
N ALA A 158 8.90 10.91 -12.32
CA ALA A 158 10.19 11.27 -12.90
C ALA A 158 10.23 12.72 -13.47
N LEU A 159 9.60 13.64 -12.75
CA LEU A 159 9.47 15.05 -13.13
C LEU A 159 10.71 15.84 -12.68
N TRP A 160 11.62 16.10 -13.61
CA TRP A 160 12.87 16.80 -13.32
C TRP A 160 12.74 18.32 -13.29
N ASP A 161 12.11 18.86 -14.33
CA ASP A 161 11.92 20.29 -14.52
C ASP A 161 10.49 20.68 -14.15
N THR A 162 10.34 21.83 -13.50
CA THR A 162 9.04 22.39 -13.17
C THR A 162 8.27 22.70 -14.45
N LYS A 163 7.06 22.14 -14.58
CA LYS A 163 6.23 22.25 -15.78
C LYS A 163 4.82 22.66 -15.42
N GLN A 164 4.23 23.46 -16.30
CA GLN A 164 2.81 23.75 -16.30
C GLN A 164 2.12 22.77 -17.25
N GLY A 165 1.02 22.14 -16.83
CA GLY A 165 0.32 21.17 -17.67
C GLY A 165 1.18 19.94 -18.01
N ALA A 166 1.85 19.38 -17.00
CA ALA A 166 2.61 18.14 -17.14
C ALA A 166 1.70 16.95 -17.52
N ASN A 167 2.26 16.03 -18.32
CA ASN A 167 1.61 14.79 -18.72
C ASN A 167 2.09 13.62 -17.86
N VAL A 168 1.26 12.60 -17.71
CA VAL A 168 1.65 11.32 -17.10
C VAL A 168 2.62 10.59 -18.02
N LEU A 169 3.62 9.93 -17.43
CA LEU A 169 4.54 9.07 -18.16
C LEU A 169 4.12 7.61 -18.02
N ILE A 170 3.94 6.89 -19.12
CA ILE A 170 3.67 5.43 -19.07
C ILE A 170 4.94 4.68 -18.69
N ALA A 171 6.09 5.16 -19.14
CA ALA A 171 7.37 4.57 -18.81
C ALA A 171 8.44 5.65 -18.82
N ALA A 172 9.35 5.58 -17.86
CA ALA A 172 10.52 6.43 -17.81
C ALA A 172 11.73 5.65 -17.29
N TRP A 173 12.91 6.07 -17.74
CA TRP A 173 14.16 5.70 -17.08
C TRP A 173 14.96 6.97 -16.86
N ALA A 174 15.24 7.25 -15.59
CA ALA A 174 15.88 8.47 -15.16
C ALA A 174 17.38 8.26 -14.94
N ASP A 175 18.19 9.19 -15.43
CA ASP A 175 19.57 9.38 -14.98
C ASP A 175 19.56 10.46 -13.89
N GLN A 176 19.59 10.03 -12.63
CA GLN A 176 19.55 10.96 -11.50
C GLN A 176 20.80 11.85 -11.42
N LYS A 177 21.96 11.39 -11.90
CA LYS A 177 23.18 12.20 -11.89
C LYS A 177 23.08 13.32 -12.92
N ALA A 178 22.54 13.00 -14.10
CA ALA A 178 22.28 14.00 -15.14
C ALA A 178 20.96 14.77 -14.94
N GLN A 179 20.18 14.44 -13.91
CA GLN A 179 18.89 15.04 -13.59
C GLN A 179 17.93 15.13 -14.79
N LYS A 180 17.81 14.04 -15.54
CA LYS A 180 16.96 13.95 -16.73
C LYS A 180 16.48 12.53 -16.97
N ASN A 181 15.44 12.39 -17.79
CA ASN A 181 15.00 11.11 -18.32
C ASN A 181 15.84 10.76 -19.56
N VAL A 182 16.42 9.55 -19.59
CA VAL A 182 17.08 8.99 -20.78
C VAL A 182 16.08 8.26 -21.67
N VAL A 183 14.99 7.77 -21.08
CA VAL A 183 13.83 7.21 -21.76
C VAL A 183 12.59 7.85 -21.16
N GLU A 184 11.68 8.31 -22.00
CA GLU A 184 10.40 8.92 -21.61
C GLU A 184 9.33 8.53 -22.64
N ILE A 185 8.27 7.86 -22.17
CA ILE A 185 7.11 7.48 -22.98
C ILE A 185 5.89 8.19 -22.37
N PRO A 186 5.52 9.38 -22.87
CA PRO A 186 4.39 10.12 -22.34
C PRO A 186 3.07 9.50 -22.80
N LEU A 187 2.07 9.53 -21.92
CA LEU A 187 0.67 9.31 -22.30
C LEU A 187 0.19 10.58 -23.03
N PRO A 188 -0.30 10.50 -24.29
CA PRO A 188 -0.66 11.66 -25.10
C PRO A 188 -1.99 12.32 -24.68
N ILE A 189 -2.13 12.62 -23.39
CA ILE A 189 -3.25 13.36 -22.81
C ILE A 189 -2.66 14.63 -22.14
N PRO A 190 -2.76 15.79 -22.80
CA PRO A 190 -2.19 17.03 -22.30
C PRO A 190 -2.67 17.40 -20.90
N GLY A 191 -1.75 17.73 -19.99
CA GLY A 191 -2.05 18.20 -18.64
C GLY A 191 -2.58 17.13 -17.68
N LEU A 192 -2.63 15.85 -18.08
CA LEU A 192 -3.24 14.80 -17.26
C LEU A 192 -2.59 14.67 -15.89
N LEU A 193 -1.25 14.75 -15.79
CA LEU A 193 -0.58 14.67 -14.49
C LEU A 193 -0.91 15.90 -13.63
N SER A 194 -1.04 17.08 -14.24
CA SER A 194 -1.45 18.29 -13.51
C SER A 194 -2.88 18.17 -12.99
N PHE A 195 -3.78 17.60 -13.78
CA PHE A 195 -5.14 17.29 -13.37
C PHE A 195 -5.18 16.27 -12.22
N LEU A 196 -4.45 15.16 -12.30
CA LEU A 196 -4.43 14.16 -11.22
C LEU A 196 -3.80 14.71 -9.93
N ALA A 197 -2.74 15.51 -10.06
CA ALA A 197 -2.04 16.06 -8.91
C ALA A 197 -2.78 17.22 -8.24
N ALA A 198 -3.49 18.07 -8.99
CA ALA A 198 -4.03 19.34 -8.48
C ALA A 198 -5.49 19.63 -8.89
N HIS A 199 -6.16 18.70 -9.59
CA HIS A 199 -7.48 18.90 -10.18
C HIS A 199 -7.58 20.09 -11.18
N ASP A 200 -6.45 20.48 -11.77
CA ASP A 200 -6.35 21.50 -12.81
C ASP A 200 -5.32 21.10 -13.88
N PHE A 201 -5.77 21.00 -15.14
CA PHE A 201 -4.92 20.66 -16.29
C PHE A 201 -3.78 21.64 -16.53
N ASN A 202 -3.86 22.87 -16.01
CA ASN A 202 -2.84 23.90 -16.15
C ASN A 202 -2.07 24.15 -14.86
N ALA A 203 -2.21 23.29 -13.84
CA ALA A 203 -1.45 23.43 -12.61
C ALA A 203 0.06 23.37 -12.88
N LYS A 204 0.81 24.16 -12.11
CA LYS A 204 2.28 24.17 -12.15
C LYS A 204 2.80 23.17 -11.13
N LEU A 205 3.43 22.10 -11.60
CA LEU A 205 4.06 21.08 -10.76
C LEU A 205 5.55 21.35 -10.62
N LEU A 206 6.03 21.34 -9.37
CA LEU A 206 7.44 21.54 -9.08
C LEU A 206 8.26 20.31 -9.46
N GLY A 207 9.30 20.52 -10.25
CA GLY A 207 10.24 19.47 -10.63
C GLY A 207 11.29 19.20 -9.56
N ALA A 208 11.91 18.03 -9.64
CA ALA A 208 12.93 17.58 -8.71
C ALA A 208 14.10 18.57 -8.56
N LYS A 209 14.49 19.29 -9.63
CA LYS A 209 15.59 20.27 -9.54
C LYS A 209 15.27 21.47 -8.66
N ASP A 210 14.05 22.01 -8.79
CA ASP A 210 13.62 23.17 -8.00
C ASP A 210 13.33 22.77 -6.56
N LEU A 211 12.75 21.58 -6.36
CA LEU A 211 12.55 21.00 -5.03
C LEU A 211 13.88 20.75 -4.33
N GLN A 212 14.87 20.19 -5.02
CA GLN A 212 16.20 19.97 -4.48
C GLN A 212 16.83 21.28 -3.98
N LYS A 213 16.81 22.35 -4.80
CA LYS A 213 17.30 23.67 -4.40
C LYS A 213 16.56 24.24 -3.20
N LYS A 214 15.22 24.11 -3.18
CA LYS A 214 14.37 24.58 -2.07
C LYS A 214 14.74 23.88 -0.74
N PHE A 215 14.91 22.56 -0.78
CA PHE A 215 15.28 21.78 0.39
C PHE A 215 16.72 22.02 0.84
N GLU A 216 17.67 22.18 -0.10
CA GLU A 216 19.05 22.57 0.23
C GLU A 216 19.12 23.93 0.92
N ALA A 217 18.35 24.91 0.45
CA ALA A 217 18.27 26.23 1.08
C ALA A 217 17.76 26.17 2.52
N GLN A 218 16.82 25.26 2.81
CA GLN A 218 16.20 25.13 4.13
C GLN A 218 17.00 24.25 5.11
N PHE A 219 17.55 23.14 4.62
CA PHE A 219 18.14 22.08 5.46
C PHE A 219 19.65 21.91 5.26
N GLY A 220 20.27 22.76 4.44
CA GLY A 220 21.69 22.70 4.08
C GLY A 220 22.00 21.68 2.98
N PRO A 221 23.28 21.56 2.59
CA PRO A 221 23.71 20.65 1.53
C PRO A 221 23.31 19.19 1.77
N GLY A 222 22.86 18.50 0.73
CA GLY A 222 22.48 17.09 0.80
C GLY A 222 21.52 16.71 -0.32
N ASN A 223 21.27 15.42 -0.54
CA ASN A 223 20.27 14.97 -1.52
C ASN A 223 18.91 14.76 -0.86
N TYR A 224 17.89 15.49 -1.31
CA TYR A 224 16.51 15.44 -0.79
C TYR A 224 15.54 14.79 -1.77
N ILE A 225 16.00 14.40 -2.96
CA ILE A 225 15.19 13.71 -3.95
C ILE A 225 15.29 12.20 -3.71
N PRO A 226 14.15 11.49 -3.56
CA PRO A 226 14.15 10.04 -3.39
C PRO A 226 14.77 9.33 -4.62
N PRO A 227 15.13 8.05 -4.51
CA PRO A 227 15.55 7.24 -5.65
C PRO A 227 14.47 7.18 -6.76
N VAL A 228 14.61 8.00 -7.80
CA VAL A 228 13.56 8.27 -8.81
C VAL A 228 13.13 6.99 -9.52
N ASN A 229 14.06 6.18 -10.05
CA ASN A 229 13.68 4.96 -10.78
C ASN A 229 12.94 3.95 -9.90
N LEU A 230 13.38 3.76 -8.66
CA LEU A 230 12.73 2.82 -7.75
C LEU A 230 11.31 3.27 -7.41
N VAL A 231 11.13 4.56 -7.10
CA VAL A 231 9.81 5.12 -6.76
C VAL A 231 8.89 5.17 -7.98
N PHE A 232 9.42 5.57 -9.15
CA PHE A 232 8.67 5.61 -10.41
C PHE A 232 8.10 4.24 -10.76
N TRP A 233 8.95 3.21 -10.83
CA TRP A 233 8.51 1.87 -11.22
C TRP A 233 7.65 1.21 -10.16
N ALA A 234 7.93 1.44 -8.88
CA ALA A 234 7.06 0.97 -7.81
C ALA A 234 5.64 1.56 -7.93
N PHE A 235 5.53 2.86 -8.15
CA PHE A 235 4.25 3.53 -8.32
C PHE A 235 3.51 3.04 -9.57
N HIS A 236 4.17 3.05 -10.73
CA HIS A 236 3.52 2.72 -12.00
C HIS A 236 3.09 1.26 -12.08
N ILE A 237 3.94 0.31 -11.66
CA ILE A 237 3.58 -1.11 -11.67
C ILE A 237 2.44 -1.39 -10.68
N MET A 238 2.44 -0.75 -9.50
CA MET A 238 1.31 -0.82 -8.56
C MET A 238 0.01 -0.34 -9.22
N VAL A 239 0.03 0.81 -9.89
CA VAL A 239 -1.14 1.36 -10.61
C VAL A 239 -1.61 0.40 -11.71
N TYR A 240 -0.70 -0.15 -12.51
CA TYR A 240 -1.03 -1.12 -13.56
C TYR A 240 -1.68 -2.37 -13.00
N LEU A 241 -1.19 -2.87 -11.86
CA LEU A 241 -1.78 -4.01 -11.17
C LEU A 241 -3.17 -3.67 -10.61
N GLY A 242 -3.38 -2.46 -10.09
CA GLY A 242 -4.69 -1.97 -9.64
C GLY A 242 -5.75 -2.05 -10.75
N PHE A 243 -5.45 -1.51 -11.94
CA PHE A 243 -6.34 -1.62 -13.10
C PHE A 243 -6.50 -3.06 -13.58
N PHE A 244 -5.43 -3.86 -13.57
CA PHE A 244 -5.49 -5.27 -13.90
C PHE A 244 -6.49 -6.03 -13.01
N PHE A 245 -6.52 -5.78 -11.70
CA PHE A 245 -7.45 -6.45 -10.80
C PHE A 245 -8.91 -6.11 -11.10
N VAL A 246 -9.23 -4.86 -11.40
CA VAL A 246 -10.59 -4.47 -11.84
C VAL A 246 -10.99 -5.26 -13.08
N ILE A 247 -10.13 -5.28 -14.10
CA ILE A 247 -10.38 -6.01 -15.36
C ILE A 247 -10.56 -7.51 -15.08
N LEU A 248 -9.72 -8.10 -14.22
CA LEU A 248 -9.80 -9.49 -13.85
C LEU A 248 -11.13 -9.84 -13.18
N PHE A 249 -11.60 -9.04 -12.22
CA PHE A 249 -12.87 -9.29 -11.54
C PHE A 249 -14.08 -9.10 -12.47
N ILE A 250 -14.07 -8.08 -13.34
CA ILE A 250 -15.10 -7.88 -14.37
C ILE A 250 -15.13 -9.07 -15.33
N TRP A 251 -13.97 -9.52 -15.80
CA TRP A 251 -13.87 -10.67 -16.70
C TRP A 251 -14.41 -11.96 -16.05
N GLY A 252 -14.08 -12.18 -14.78
CA GLY A 252 -14.61 -13.30 -14.00
C GLY A 252 -16.13 -13.27 -13.87
N LEU A 253 -16.71 -12.12 -13.54
CA LEU A 253 -18.17 -11.94 -13.45
C LEU A 253 -18.86 -12.16 -14.79
N ALA A 254 -18.28 -11.64 -15.88
CA ALA A 254 -18.79 -11.85 -17.23
C ALA A 254 -18.80 -13.33 -17.66
N LYS A 255 -17.89 -14.14 -17.09
CA LYS A 255 -17.82 -15.59 -17.34
C LYS A 255 -18.51 -16.44 -16.27
N TYR A 256 -19.10 -15.83 -15.25
CA TYR A 256 -19.56 -16.55 -14.06
C TYR A 256 -20.54 -17.70 -14.36
N ARG A 257 -21.48 -17.49 -15.29
CA ARG A 257 -22.49 -18.51 -15.67
C ARG A 257 -21.88 -19.82 -16.17
N ASN A 258 -20.68 -19.79 -16.75
CA ASN A 258 -19.98 -20.96 -17.28
C ASN A 258 -18.52 -21.00 -16.79
N ILE A 259 -18.29 -20.57 -15.54
CA ILE A 259 -16.94 -20.34 -14.99
C ILE A 259 -16.11 -21.61 -14.93
N GLU A 260 -16.76 -22.75 -14.68
CA GLU A 260 -16.14 -24.09 -14.62
C GLU A 260 -15.50 -24.53 -15.95
N ASN A 261 -15.94 -23.95 -17.08
CA ASN A 261 -15.41 -24.25 -18.41
C ASN A 261 -14.57 -23.09 -18.97
N ALA A 262 -14.45 -21.97 -18.26
CA ALA A 262 -13.67 -20.80 -18.65
C ALA A 262 -12.17 -21.00 -18.33
N THR A 263 -11.55 -22.05 -18.89
CA THR A 263 -10.18 -22.47 -18.55
C THR A 263 -9.13 -21.37 -18.72
N GLY A 264 -9.27 -20.50 -19.72
CA GLY A 264 -8.40 -19.33 -19.91
C GLY A 264 -8.45 -18.36 -18.74
N PHE A 265 -9.67 -17.99 -18.29
CA PHE A 265 -9.85 -17.13 -17.11
C PHE A 265 -9.30 -17.80 -15.85
N LEU A 266 -9.66 -19.07 -15.62
CA LEU A 266 -9.22 -19.78 -14.41
C LEU A 266 -7.68 -19.88 -14.32
N LYS A 267 -6.98 -20.04 -15.45
CA LYS A 267 -5.51 -20.00 -15.47
C LYS A 267 -4.98 -18.62 -15.08
N VAL A 268 -5.53 -17.54 -15.65
CA VAL A 268 -5.11 -16.18 -15.30
C VAL A 268 -5.39 -15.90 -13.82
N ALA A 269 -6.58 -16.27 -13.32
CA ALA A 269 -6.94 -16.16 -11.92
C ALA A 269 -5.97 -16.90 -11.00
N LEU A 270 -5.59 -18.14 -11.35
CA LEU A 270 -4.60 -18.93 -10.59
C LEU A 270 -3.22 -18.24 -10.56
N TYR A 271 -2.70 -17.85 -11.72
CA TYR A 271 -1.38 -17.21 -11.82
C TYR A 271 -1.35 -15.77 -11.32
N SER A 272 -2.50 -15.17 -11.01
CA SER A 272 -2.60 -13.84 -10.40
C SER A 272 -2.29 -13.84 -8.90
N LEU A 273 -2.21 -15.01 -8.26
CA LEU A 273 -1.96 -15.14 -6.82
C LEU A 273 -0.79 -14.30 -6.26
N PRO A 274 0.41 -14.23 -6.89
CA PRO A 274 1.51 -13.41 -6.38
C PRO A 274 1.33 -11.90 -6.64
N LEU A 275 0.51 -11.51 -7.60
CA LEU A 275 0.39 -10.12 -8.05
C LEU A 275 -0.09 -9.14 -6.97
N PRO A 276 -1.10 -9.42 -6.13
CA PRO A 276 -1.51 -8.49 -5.08
C PRO A 276 -0.43 -8.30 -4.01
N TYR A 277 0.37 -9.34 -3.70
CA TYR A 277 1.52 -9.20 -2.80
C TYR A 277 2.57 -8.26 -3.38
N ILE A 278 2.89 -8.43 -4.68
CA ILE A 278 3.80 -7.54 -5.40
C ILE A 278 3.26 -6.11 -5.41
N ALA A 279 1.99 -5.89 -5.74
CA ALA A 279 1.37 -4.57 -5.72
C ALA A 279 1.46 -3.91 -4.33
N CYS A 280 1.18 -4.66 -3.26
CA CYS A 280 1.30 -4.16 -1.88
C CYS A 280 2.75 -3.78 -1.55
N TRP A 281 3.74 -4.61 -1.90
CA TRP A 281 5.15 -4.29 -1.67
C TRP A 281 5.60 -3.05 -2.43
N LEU A 282 5.18 -2.91 -3.69
CA LEU A 282 5.48 -1.75 -4.50
C LEU A 282 4.80 -0.48 -3.96
N GLY A 283 3.54 -0.57 -3.51
CA GLY A 283 2.86 0.55 -2.84
C GLY A 283 3.56 1.00 -1.56
N TRP A 284 4.00 0.05 -0.72
CA TRP A 284 4.82 0.35 0.45
C TRP A 284 6.19 0.94 0.08
N ALA A 285 6.82 0.45 -0.98
CA ALA A 285 8.07 1.02 -1.49
C ALA A 285 7.87 2.46 -1.96
N THR A 286 6.81 2.76 -2.73
CA THR A 286 6.47 4.13 -3.14
C THR A 286 6.25 5.04 -1.93
N ALA A 287 5.50 4.58 -0.93
CA ALA A 287 5.19 5.37 0.25
C ALA A 287 6.42 5.64 1.14
N GLU A 288 7.24 4.62 1.40
CA GLU A 288 8.33 4.69 2.39
C GLU A 288 9.67 5.06 1.77
N VAL A 289 10.02 4.48 0.61
CA VAL A 289 11.24 4.89 -0.12
C VAL A 289 11.04 6.28 -0.71
N GLY A 290 9.83 6.61 -1.16
CA GLY A 290 9.49 7.96 -1.60
C GLY A 290 9.55 9.02 -0.49
N ARG A 291 9.61 8.63 0.80
CA ARG A 291 9.85 9.56 1.92
C ARG A 291 11.35 9.83 2.15
N GLN A 292 12.26 9.01 1.60
CA GLN A 292 13.70 9.22 1.77
C GLN A 292 14.11 10.61 1.27
N PRO A 293 15.00 11.32 1.99
CA PRO A 293 15.87 10.85 3.07
C PRO A 293 15.28 10.96 4.49
N TRP A 294 13.95 11.05 4.63
CA TRP A 294 13.29 11.35 5.90
C TRP A 294 12.71 10.10 6.59
N ILE A 295 12.93 9.98 7.90
CA ILE A 295 12.14 9.10 8.78
C ILE A 295 10.84 9.81 9.15
N VAL A 296 10.95 11.06 9.58
CA VAL A 296 9.81 11.97 9.77
C VAL A 296 9.97 13.10 8.76
N TYR A 297 9.02 13.23 7.84
CA TYR A 297 9.03 14.28 6.82
C TYR A 297 8.79 15.65 7.48
N PRO A 298 9.45 16.73 7.03
CA PRO A 298 9.16 18.06 7.56
C PRO A 298 7.70 18.44 7.29
N LEU A 299 7.05 19.11 8.24
CA LEU A 299 5.65 19.52 8.06
C LEU A 299 5.56 20.56 6.94
N THR A 300 4.61 20.35 6.03
CA THR A 300 4.29 21.23 4.91
C THR A 300 2.84 21.72 5.00
N ASP A 301 2.50 22.79 4.30
CA ASP A 301 1.10 23.11 3.99
C ASP A 301 0.63 22.34 2.73
N ASP A 302 -0.63 22.56 2.36
CA ASP A 302 -1.25 21.95 1.18
C ASP A 302 -0.63 22.37 -0.16
N TYR A 303 0.32 23.31 -0.14
CA TYR A 303 1.03 23.83 -1.31
C TYR A 303 2.53 23.51 -1.27
N GLY A 304 2.94 22.59 -0.39
CA GLY A 304 4.32 22.13 -0.26
C GLY A 304 5.26 23.17 0.33
N LYS A 305 4.75 24.23 0.97
CA LYS A 305 5.55 25.18 1.77
C LYS A 305 5.90 24.51 3.09
N ILE A 306 7.17 24.56 3.48
CA ILE A 306 7.63 23.98 4.74
C ILE A 306 7.18 24.89 5.89
N LEU A 307 6.41 24.33 6.83
CA LEU A 307 5.85 25.04 8.00
C LEU A 307 6.70 24.83 9.25
N LEU A 308 7.11 23.60 9.51
CA LEU A 308 7.86 23.22 10.71
C LEU A 308 9.10 22.40 10.30
N PRO A 309 10.18 23.05 9.83
CA PRO A 309 11.37 22.34 9.33
C PRO A 309 12.06 21.51 10.44
N GLU A 310 12.05 21.99 11.69
CA GLU A 310 12.72 21.36 12.83
C GLU A 310 12.14 20.00 13.24
N ILE A 311 10.92 19.66 12.82
CA ILE A 311 10.34 18.33 13.07
C ILE A 311 10.88 17.26 12.11
N GLY A 312 11.45 17.69 10.98
CA GLY A 312 12.01 16.80 9.97
C GLY A 312 13.21 16.04 10.52
N LEU A 313 13.14 14.70 10.52
CA LEU A 313 14.21 13.82 11.00
C LEU A 313 14.77 13.00 9.83
N LYS A 314 16.04 13.21 9.50
CA LYS A 314 16.71 12.45 8.42
C LYS A 314 17.02 11.03 8.89
N THR A 315 17.00 10.08 7.95
CA THR A 315 17.32 8.66 8.21
C THR A 315 18.74 8.47 8.75
N ALA A 316 19.69 9.23 8.23
CA ALA A 316 21.07 9.23 8.74
C ALA A 316 21.22 9.70 10.20
N GLN A 317 20.23 10.42 10.74
CA GLN A 317 20.23 10.91 12.13
C GLN A 317 19.47 10.00 13.09
N ALA A 318 18.64 9.09 12.57
CA ALA A 318 17.75 8.24 13.37
C ALA A 318 18.36 6.86 13.70
N VAL A 319 19.57 6.57 13.22
CA VAL A 319 20.24 5.29 13.48
C VAL A 319 20.75 5.21 14.91
N SER A 320 20.58 4.05 15.54
CA SER A 320 21.16 3.79 16.87
C SER A 320 22.68 3.66 16.80
N PRO A 321 23.42 3.99 17.87
CA PRO A 321 24.87 3.88 17.92
C PRO A 321 25.31 2.42 18.08
N LEU A 322 25.11 1.61 17.03
CA LEU A 322 25.45 0.20 16.96
C LEU A 322 26.66 -0.03 16.05
N THR A 323 27.40 -1.10 16.30
CA THR A 323 28.48 -1.54 15.41
C THR A 323 27.91 -2.24 14.17
N ASN A 324 28.66 -2.19 13.07
CA ASN A 324 28.29 -2.92 11.84
C ASN A 324 28.13 -4.43 12.08
N ILE A 325 28.91 -5.00 13.01
CA ILE A 325 28.87 -6.43 13.34
C ILE A 325 27.53 -6.78 14.01
N GLU A 326 27.07 -5.99 14.98
CA GLU A 326 25.77 -6.21 15.65
C GLU A 326 24.61 -6.15 14.64
N VAL A 327 24.66 -5.19 13.71
CA VAL A 327 23.65 -5.05 12.66
C VAL A 327 23.69 -6.24 11.70
N ILE A 328 24.86 -6.70 11.26
CA ILE A 328 24.99 -7.86 10.36
C ILE A 328 24.50 -9.14 11.05
N ILE A 329 24.88 -9.37 12.31
CA ILE A 329 24.46 -10.57 13.06
C ILE A 329 22.94 -10.61 13.18
N THR A 330 22.32 -9.51 13.64
CA THR A 330 20.86 -9.44 13.79
C THR A 330 20.15 -9.56 12.44
N TYR A 331 20.67 -8.92 11.38
CA TYR A 331 20.15 -9.05 10.02
C TYR A 331 20.15 -10.51 9.52
N VAL A 332 21.26 -11.23 9.69
CA VAL A 332 21.35 -12.65 9.29
C VAL A 332 20.38 -13.51 10.10
N ILE A 333 20.25 -13.27 11.40
CA ILE A 333 19.30 -13.98 12.26
C ILE A 333 17.86 -13.75 11.77
N PHE A 334 17.48 -12.50 11.51
CA PHE A 334 16.14 -12.19 11.00
C PHE A 334 15.91 -12.77 9.62
N LEU A 335 16.90 -12.68 8.72
CA LEU A 335 16.81 -13.24 7.37
C LEU A 335 16.56 -14.75 7.41
N LEU A 336 17.34 -15.49 8.19
CA LEU A 336 17.18 -16.95 8.33
C LEU A 336 15.84 -17.31 8.96
N THR A 337 15.45 -16.59 10.03
CA THR A 337 14.20 -16.84 10.76
C THR A 337 12.98 -16.58 9.86
N PHE A 338 12.91 -15.41 9.23
CA PHE A 338 11.77 -15.06 8.37
C PHE A 338 11.73 -15.89 7.09
N THR A 339 12.88 -16.26 6.52
CA THR A 339 12.91 -17.20 5.38
C THR A 339 12.38 -18.57 5.80
N GLY A 340 12.79 -19.09 6.96
CA GLY A 340 12.28 -20.36 7.49
C GLY A 340 10.78 -20.33 7.75
N LEU A 341 10.27 -19.25 8.37
CA LEU A 341 8.84 -19.06 8.60
C LEU A 341 8.05 -18.93 7.29
N ALA A 342 8.56 -18.18 6.31
CA ALA A 342 7.91 -18.05 5.00
C ALA A 342 7.84 -19.40 4.26
N ILE A 343 8.91 -20.21 4.29
CA ILE A 343 8.90 -21.55 3.71
C ILE A 343 7.84 -22.44 4.39
N ALA A 344 7.78 -22.40 5.73
CA ALA A 344 6.80 -23.17 6.49
C ALA A 344 5.36 -22.73 6.17
N ASP A 345 5.12 -21.41 6.11
CA ASP A 345 3.81 -20.83 5.78
C ASP A 345 3.36 -21.22 4.36
N PHE A 346 4.20 -21.00 3.35
CA PHE A 346 3.87 -21.40 1.97
C PHE A 346 3.65 -22.90 1.83
N TYR A 347 4.43 -23.72 2.55
CA TYR A 347 4.22 -25.17 2.56
C TYR A 347 2.86 -25.54 3.15
N LEU A 348 2.51 -25.00 4.32
CA LEU A 348 1.24 -25.31 4.99
C LEU A 348 0.05 -24.78 4.18
N LEU A 349 0.12 -23.53 3.70
CA LEU A 349 -0.91 -22.95 2.85
C LEU A 349 -1.12 -23.78 1.58
N SER A 350 -0.04 -24.16 0.88
CA SER A 350 -0.13 -25.00 -0.32
C SER A 350 -0.72 -26.39 0.00
N LYS A 351 -0.27 -27.02 1.08
CA LYS A 351 -0.74 -28.33 1.52
C LYS A 351 -2.24 -28.33 1.82
N PHE A 352 -2.73 -27.35 2.59
CA PHE A 352 -4.13 -27.29 2.97
C PHE A 352 -5.03 -26.74 1.87
N ALA A 353 -4.56 -25.75 1.10
CA ALA A 353 -5.30 -25.22 -0.04
C ALA A 353 -5.48 -26.28 -1.13
N SER A 354 -4.50 -27.15 -1.38
CA SER A 354 -4.61 -28.18 -2.42
C SER A 354 -5.44 -29.40 -2.01
N LYS A 355 -5.62 -29.66 -0.70
CA LYS A 355 -6.43 -30.78 -0.18
C LYS A 355 -7.93 -30.58 -0.48
N GLY A 356 -8.41 -29.33 -0.52
CA GLY A 356 -9.83 -29.03 -0.60
C GLY A 356 -10.55 -29.20 0.76
N PRO A 357 -11.86 -28.90 0.82
CA PRO A 357 -12.63 -28.98 2.06
C PRO A 357 -12.83 -30.44 2.53
N GLU A 358 -12.79 -30.69 3.84
CA GLU A 358 -12.92 -32.04 4.42
C GLU A 358 -14.36 -32.59 4.37
N LYS A 359 -15.34 -31.70 4.33
CA LYS A 359 -16.74 -32.01 4.03
C LYS A 359 -17.12 -31.25 2.76
N GLU A 360 -17.80 -31.91 1.82
CA GLU A 360 -18.60 -31.16 0.86
C GLU A 360 -19.57 -30.29 1.65
N ALA A 361 -19.80 -29.05 1.20
CA ALA A 361 -20.69 -28.13 1.91
C ALA A 361 -21.99 -28.85 2.27
N GLU A 362 -22.19 -29.16 3.55
CA GLU A 362 -23.48 -29.57 4.06
C GLU A 362 -24.37 -28.35 3.82
N LEU A 363 -25.15 -28.44 2.74
CA LEU A 363 -26.14 -27.45 2.32
C LEU A 363 -27.06 -27.24 3.51
N TYR A 364 -26.92 -26.10 4.18
CA TYR A 364 -27.98 -25.58 5.05
C TYR A 364 -29.14 -25.08 4.18
#